data_AF-A0A3B9BHG4-F1
#
_entry.id   AF-A0A3B9BHG4-F1
#
_cell.length_a   1.000
_cell.length_b   1.000
_cell.length_c   1.000
_cell.angle_alpha   90.00
_cell.angle_beta   90.00
_cell.angle_gamma   90.00
#
_symmetry.space_group_name_H-M   'P 1'
#
loop_
_entity.id
_entity.type
_entity.pdbx_description
1 polymer ?
#
loop_
_entity_poly.entity_id
_entity_poly.type
_entity_poly.pdbx_seq_one_letter_code
_entity_poly.pdbx_strand_id
1 'polypeptide(L)'
;MTCFRVLINLRDKLMLRLILCLPFLYCLGDVSRFISPLELNNESSNDSIVINALVSPSHSHVTPPIFSGEKNYTQKFFLDQDFLEAKMGEAILHRYQCNGTIKAQATRAWNPVKLSSNFILKIVDCMPDELAPSSFIRFELWDEGKLIGKFGEPFRLSHVVDVMVLREPISRGQVPELSHFTTKPIDILRGYADAIPANTSLEGYQMSSAVSIGSPLKWSNLSKVNLVRRGDVVDVFASGGGIFITMKGVSLDDGVQGGVIKIRNISSDKEFFAKVLNKNSVKVNL
;
A
#
# COMPACT_ATOMS: atom_id res chain seq x y z
N MET A 1 22.29 1.47 -26.58
CA MET A 1 21.01 1.03 -27.15
C MET A 1 19.96 1.13 -26.04
N THR A 2 19.41 2.31 -25.76
CA THR A 2 18.24 2.94 -26.44
C THR A 2 17.04 2.00 -26.55
N CYS A 3 16.18 1.98 -25.52
CA CYS A 3 14.73 2.13 -25.67
C CYS A 3 14.07 2.04 -24.28
N PHE A 4 13.01 2.82 -24.07
CA PHE A 4 12.12 2.84 -22.89
C PHE A 4 12.60 3.52 -21.60
N ARG A 5 12.42 4.85 -21.52
CA ARG A 5 11.59 5.50 -20.47
C ARG A 5 11.40 6.99 -20.77
N VAL A 6 10.95 7.27 -21.99
CA VAL A 6 10.30 8.53 -22.36
C VAL A 6 8.79 8.27 -22.23
N LEU A 7 8.15 8.73 -21.15
CA LEU A 7 6.66 8.87 -21.11
C LEU A 7 6.08 9.63 -19.89
N ILE A 8 6.88 10.35 -19.10
CA ILE A 8 6.33 11.13 -17.96
C ILE A 8 6.49 12.65 -18.08
N ASN A 9 7.19 13.14 -19.10
CA ASN A 9 7.42 14.58 -19.31
C ASN A 9 6.81 15.04 -20.63
N LEU A 10 5.49 15.24 -20.69
CA LEU A 10 4.80 15.97 -21.76
C LEU A 10 3.32 16.20 -21.37
N ARG A 11 3.07 17.00 -20.33
CA ARG A 11 1.72 17.53 -20.08
C ARG A 11 1.67 18.93 -19.47
N ASP A 12 2.64 19.80 -19.74
CA ASP A 12 2.64 21.14 -19.11
C ASP A 12 3.02 22.35 -19.98
N LYS A 13 3.21 22.22 -21.29
CA LYS A 13 3.50 23.41 -22.13
C LYS A 13 2.89 23.33 -23.52
N LEU A 14 1.64 23.77 -23.66
CA LEU A 14 1.11 24.66 -24.73
C LEU A 14 -0.42 24.52 -24.79
N MET A 15 -1.14 25.52 -24.31
CA MET A 15 -2.34 26.09 -24.95
C MET A 15 -2.80 27.24 -24.05
N LEU A 16 -2.21 28.42 -24.24
CA LEU A 16 -2.75 29.49 -25.08
C LEU A 16 -3.95 30.18 -24.42
N ARG A 17 -3.66 31.42 -23.99
CA ARG A 17 -4.57 32.49 -23.62
C ARG A 17 -5.75 32.63 -24.59
N LEU A 18 -6.98 32.66 -24.09
CA LEU A 18 -8.01 33.62 -24.51
C LEU A 18 -9.28 33.55 -23.62
N ILE A 19 -9.56 34.65 -22.90
CA ILE A 19 -10.86 35.32 -22.70
C ILE A 19 -12.06 34.50 -22.15
N LEU A 20 -12.53 34.82 -20.92
CA LEU A 20 -13.80 35.53 -20.64
C LEU A 20 -14.06 35.70 -19.14
N CYS A 21 -14.50 36.92 -18.77
CA CYS A 21 -15.02 37.29 -17.45
C CYS A 21 -16.34 36.56 -17.14
N LEU A 22 -16.55 36.12 -15.88
CA LEU A 22 -17.82 36.07 -15.12
C LEU A 22 -17.55 35.43 -13.73
N PRO A 23 -18.40 35.66 -12.71
CA PRO A 23 -17.96 36.17 -11.42
C PRO A 23 -17.69 35.08 -10.38
N PHE A 24 -16.86 35.45 -9.41
CA PHE A 24 -16.64 34.73 -8.16
C PHE A 24 -17.98 34.43 -7.45
N LEU A 25 -18.37 33.15 -7.43
CA LEU A 25 -19.22 32.60 -6.39
C LEU A 25 -18.32 31.85 -5.41
N TYR A 26 -17.97 32.51 -4.31
CA TYR A 26 -17.38 31.85 -3.15
C TYR A 26 -18.47 31.00 -2.46
N CYS A 27 -18.56 29.73 -2.79
CA CYS A 27 -19.21 28.76 -1.91
C CYS A 27 -18.17 28.26 -0.90
N LEU A 28 -17.91 29.05 0.13
CA LEU A 28 -17.33 28.54 1.37
C LEU A 28 -18.45 27.75 2.05
N GLY A 29 -18.34 26.42 2.03
CA GLY A 29 -19.16 25.53 2.85
C GLY A 29 -18.78 25.72 4.31
N ASP A 30 -19.37 26.74 4.93
CA ASP A 30 -19.14 27.09 6.32
C ASP A 30 -20.08 26.25 7.21
N VAL A 31 -19.52 25.24 7.87
CA VAL A 31 -20.26 24.32 8.76
C VAL A 31 -20.55 24.99 10.12
N SER A 32 -20.02 26.20 10.36
CA SER A 32 -20.24 26.96 11.61
C SER A 32 -21.71 27.27 11.89
N ARG A 33 -22.59 27.22 10.88
CA ARG A 33 -24.04 27.43 11.07
C ARG A 33 -24.77 26.24 11.69
N PHE A 34 -24.16 25.05 11.75
CA PHE A 34 -24.78 23.84 12.30
C PHE A 34 -24.37 23.51 13.73
N ILE A 35 -23.46 24.28 14.34
CA ILE A 35 -22.97 24.03 15.69
C ILE A 35 -23.13 25.32 16.50
N SER A 36 -24.06 25.32 17.46
CA SER A 36 -24.10 26.37 18.48
C SER A 36 -22.81 26.33 19.31
N PRO A 37 -22.22 27.47 19.69
CA PRO A 37 -21.03 27.50 20.53
C PRO A 37 -21.29 26.72 21.83
N LEU A 38 -20.46 25.72 22.11
CA LEU A 38 -20.45 25.03 23.40
C LEU A 38 -19.81 25.97 24.42
N GLU A 39 -20.63 26.67 25.20
CA GLU A 39 -20.17 27.39 26.38
C GLU A 39 -19.89 26.39 27.50
N LEU A 40 -18.62 26.01 27.65
CA LEU A 40 -18.15 25.24 28.80
C LEU A 40 -17.93 26.21 29.97
N ASN A 41 -19.00 26.45 30.74
CA ASN A 41 -18.87 27.12 32.03
C ASN A 41 -18.02 26.23 32.95
N ASN A 42 -16.85 26.75 33.31
CA ASN A 42 -15.94 26.11 34.24
C ASN A 42 -16.41 26.41 35.67
N GLU A 43 -17.59 25.89 36.04
CA GLU A 43 -18.02 25.89 37.43
C GLU A 43 -17.41 24.68 38.14
N SER A 44 -16.49 24.97 39.06
CA SER A 44 -16.02 24.01 40.04
C SER A 44 -17.13 23.75 41.06
N SER A 45 -18.10 22.89 40.70
CA SER A 45 -19.03 22.31 41.67
C SER A 45 -18.65 20.85 41.93
N ASN A 46 -18.45 20.53 43.21
CA ASN A 46 -18.29 19.16 43.71
C ASN A 46 -19.66 18.46 43.71
N ASP A 47 -20.26 18.28 42.54
CA ASP A 47 -21.55 17.60 42.43
C ASP A 47 -21.34 16.14 42.01
N SER A 48 -21.72 15.24 42.91
CA SER A 48 -21.78 13.81 42.64
C SER A 48 -22.82 13.56 41.55
N ILE A 49 -22.33 13.15 40.38
CA ILE A 49 -23.15 12.74 39.23
C ILE A 49 -23.97 11.50 39.62
N VAL A 50 -25.28 11.65 39.81
CA VAL A 50 -26.23 10.52 39.92
C VAL A 50 -26.86 10.29 38.55
N ILE A 51 -26.47 9.21 37.89
CA ILE A 51 -27.06 8.77 36.62
C ILE A 51 -28.32 7.98 36.93
N ASN A 52 -29.51 8.59 36.80
CA ASN A 52 -30.77 7.84 36.79
C ASN A 52 -31.03 7.28 35.38
N ALA A 53 -30.42 6.14 35.08
CA ALA A 53 -30.90 5.27 34.02
C ALA A 53 -32.07 4.43 34.56
N LEU A 54 -33.24 4.54 33.92
CA LEU A 54 -34.38 3.64 34.16
C LEU A 54 -33.97 2.22 33.76
N VAL A 55 -33.58 1.39 34.74
CA VAL A 55 -33.37 -0.05 34.58
C VAL A 55 -34.13 -0.78 35.69
N SER A 56 -34.83 -1.84 35.28
CA SER A 56 -35.61 -2.79 36.07
C SER A 56 -34.92 -3.27 37.35
N PRO A 57 -35.66 -3.57 38.44
CA PRO A 57 -35.04 -3.93 39.71
C PRO A 57 -34.64 -5.40 39.72
N SER A 58 -33.35 -5.70 39.78
CA SER A 58 -32.82 -6.98 40.27
C SER A 58 -31.34 -6.86 40.63
N HIS A 59 -31.08 -6.73 41.92
CA HIS A 59 -29.86 -7.03 42.68
C HIS A 59 -28.53 -7.25 41.92
N SER A 60 -27.58 -6.35 42.15
CA SER A 60 -26.24 -6.69 42.66
C SER A 60 -25.48 -5.41 43.03
N HIS A 61 -24.81 -5.42 44.19
CA HIS A 61 -23.91 -4.35 44.61
C HIS A 61 -22.75 -4.26 43.59
N VAL A 62 -22.83 -3.32 42.66
CA VAL A 62 -21.71 -2.98 41.77
C VAL A 62 -21.27 -1.57 42.15
N THR A 63 -20.11 -1.50 42.80
CA THR A 63 -19.38 -0.26 43.06
C THR A 63 -19.21 0.47 41.73
N PRO A 64 -19.52 1.79 41.63
CA PRO A 64 -19.33 2.51 40.38
C PRO A 64 -17.85 2.42 39.98
N PRO A 65 -17.52 2.17 38.70
CA PRO A 65 -16.14 2.18 38.28
C PRO A 65 -15.61 3.61 38.51
N ILE A 66 -14.65 3.73 39.42
CA ILE A 66 -13.84 4.93 39.55
C ILE A 66 -13.17 5.09 38.19
N PHE A 67 -13.63 6.06 37.40
CA PHE A 67 -12.90 6.51 36.24
C PHE A 67 -11.67 7.26 36.78
N SER A 68 -10.63 6.50 37.13
CA SER A 68 -9.32 7.07 37.34
C SER A 68 -8.96 7.66 35.98
N GLY A 69 -9.00 9.00 35.86
CA GLY A 69 -8.43 9.67 34.70
C GLY A 69 -7.07 9.03 34.45
N GLU A 70 -6.88 8.50 33.25
CA GLU A 70 -5.63 7.84 32.87
C GLU A 70 -4.51 8.81 33.24
N LYS A 71 -3.81 8.50 34.33
CA LYS A 71 -2.58 9.19 34.66
C LYS A 71 -1.66 8.83 33.51
N ASN A 72 -1.52 9.74 32.56
CA ASN A 72 -0.47 9.70 31.54
C ASN A 72 0.85 9.69 32.30
N TYR A 73 1.30 8.51 32.69
CA TYR A 73 2.64 8.31 33.21
C TYR A 73 3.57 8.43 31.99
N THR A 74 3.87 9.67 31.57
CA THR A 74 4.91 9.93 30.59
C THR A 74 6.24 9.57 31.23
N GLN A 75 6.62 8.32 31.07
CA GLN A 75 7.94 7.86 31.49
C GLN A 75 8.96 8.56 30.58
N LYS A 76 9.85 9.34 31.20
CA LYS A 76 10.96 9.96 30.49
C LYS A 76 12.06 8.93 30.31
N PHE A 77 12.50 8.74 29.07
CA PHE A 77 13.56 7.81 28.72
C PHE A 77 14.56 8.48 27.78
N PHE A 78 15.69 7.81 27.54
CA PHE A 78 16.68 8.27 26.57
C PHE A 78 16.45 7.55 25.24
N LEU A 79 16.35 8.32 24.17
CA LEU A 79 16.35 7.81 22.82
C LEU A 79 17.75 7.32 22.48
N ASP A 80 18.03 6.05 22.76
CA ASP A 80 19.26 5.38 22.40
C ASP A 80 19.31 5.05 20.91
N GLN A 81 20.49 4.67 20.41
CA GLN A 81 20.70 4.36 19.00
C GLN A 81 19.77 3.24 18.51
N ASP A 82 19.67 2.13 19.23
CA ASP A 82 18.85 0.98 18.85
C ASP A 82 17.36 1.36 18.74
N PHE A 83 16.88 2.22 19.64
CA PHE A 83 15.49 2.67 19.63
C PHE A 83 15.23 3.67 18.50
N LEU A 84 16.18 4.57 18.22
CA LEU A 84 16.12 5.44 17.05
C LEU A 84 16.08 4.62 15.75
N GLU A 85 16.95 3.62 15.62
CA GLU A 85 17.04 2.73 14.46
C GLU A 85 15.74 1.95 14.24
N ALA A 86 15.16 1.39 15.31
CA ALA A 86 13.87 0.70 15.25
C ALA A 86 12.74 1.64 14.80
N LYS A 87 12.63 2.82 15.42
CA LYS A 87 11.60 3.81 15.07
C LYS A 87 11.78 4.39 13.68
N MET A 88 13.02 4.59 13.24
CA MET A 88 13.33 5.02 11.89
C MET A 88 12.91 3.97 10.86
N GLY A 89 13.17 2.68 11.14
CA GLY A 89 12.70 1.57 10.30
C GLY A 89 11.18 1.57 10.11
N GLU A 90 10.42 1.71 11.20
CA GLU A 90 8.95 1.83 11.16
C GLU A 90 8.49 3.06 10.36
N ALA A 91 9.11 4.22 10.60
CA ALA A 91 8.75 5.47 9.93
C ALA A 91 9.00 5.41 8.42
N ILE A 92 10.12 4.80 7.98
CA ILE A 92 10.43 4.60 6.57
C ILE A 92 9.45 3.62 5.93
N LEU A 93 9.13 2.51 6.60
CA LEU A 93 8.16 1.54 6.10
C LEU A 93 6.81 2.21 5.79
N HIS A 94 6.35 3.06 6.71
CA HIS A 94 5.10 3.80 6.56
C HIS A 94 5.19 4.93 5.52
N ARG A 95 6.34 5.61 5.41
CA ARG A 95 6.56 6.65 4.40
C ARG A 95 6.47 6.10 2.98
N TYR A 96 7.11 4.97 2.71
CA TYR A 96 7.17 4.36 1.38
C TYR A 96 6.06 3.34 1.11
N GLN A 97 5.14 3.11 2.07
CA GLN A 97 4.05 2.14 1.95
C GLN A 97 4.54 0.74 1.54
N CYS A 98 5.70 0.35 2.06
CA CYS A 98 6.33 -0.93 1.74
C CYS A 98 5.77 -2.05 2.63
N ASN A 99 5.84 -3.28 2.12
CA ASN A 99 5.56 -4.50 2.88
C ASN A 99 6.83 -5.05 3.54
N GLY A 100 6.72 -6.03 4.44
CA GLY A 100 7.87 -6.63 5.10
C GLY A 100 8.47 -5.74 6.20
N THR A 101 9.79 -5.87 6.42
CA THR A 101 10.48 -5.21 7.53
C THR A 101 11.65 -4.38 7.02
N ILE A 102 11.74 -3.12 7.46
CA ILE A 102 12.89 -2.26 7.20
C ILE A 102 13.78 -2.20 8.43
N LYS A 103 15.05 -2.52 8.25
CA LYS A 103 16.10 -2.31 9.24
C LYS A 103 16.86 -1.06 8.84
N ALA A 104 16.87 -0.06 9.69
CA ALA A 104 17.67 1.16 9.53
C ALA A 104 18.85 1.10 10.49
N GLN A 105 20.05 1.38 10.00
CA GLN A 105 21.28 1.42 10.81
C GLN A 105 21.93 2.79 10.64
N ALA A 106 22.07 3.53 11.74
CA ALA A 106 22.74 4.82 11.72
C ALA A 106 24.25 4.59 11.50
N THR A 107 24.83 5.28 10.51
CA THR A 107 26.27 5.12 10.21
C THR A 107 27.14 5.98 11.15
N ARG A 108 26.55 7.02 11.77
CA ARG A 108 27.20 7.87 12.76
C ARG A 108 26.70 7.50 14.16
N ALA A 109 27.57 7.64 15.15
CA ALA A 109 27.21 7.44 16.55
C ALA A 109 26.12 8.44 16.96
N TRP A 110 25.01 7.93 17.48
CA TRP A 110 23.90 8.75 17.93
C TRP A 110 24.13 9.26 19.35
N ASN A 111 23.89 10.56 19.57
CA ASN A 111 23.91 11.15 20.91
C ASN A 111 22.53 11.02 21.54
N PRO A 112 22.38 10.28 22.66
CA PRO A 112 21.07 10.04 23.25
C PRO A 112 20.35 11.34 23.65
N VAL A 113 19.06 11.41 23.31
CA VAL A 113 18.20 12.57 23.60
C VAL A 113 17.12 12.16 24.59
N LYS A 114 16.91 12.96 25.64
CA LYS A 114 15.87 12.69 26.65
C LYS A 114 14.50 13.07 26.10
N LEU A 115 13.56 12.11 26.09
CA LEU A 115 12.21 12.26 25.56
C LEU A 115 11.17 11.60 26.48
N SER A 116 9.91 11.98 26.34
CA SER A 116 8.77 11.27 26.92
C SER A 116 8.35 10.08 26.05
N SER A 117 7.59 9.14 26.62
CA SER A 117 7.04 7.97 25.92
C SER A 117 6.22 8.30 24.65
N ASN A 118 5.65 9.51 24.56
CA ASN A 118 4.72 9.91 23.50
C ASN A 118 5.34 10.85 22.46
N PHE A 119 6.67 10.85 22.34
CA PHE A 119 7.35 11.66 21.34
C PHE A 119 7.00 11.23 19.91
N ILE A 120 7.13 12.17 18.96
CA ILE A 120 6.89 11.97 17.54
C ILE A 120 8.21 12.17 16.80
N LEU A 121 8.59 11.17 16.00
CA LEU A 121 9.66 11.27 15.02
C LEU A 121 9.05 11.62 13.66
N LYS A 122 9.36 12.81 13.14
CA LYS A 122 8.85 13.30 11.87
C LYS A 122 9.98 13.37 10.84
N ILE A 123 9.89 12.57 9.79
CA ILE A 123 10.81 12.65 8.65
C ILE A 123 10.51 13.94 7.87
N VAL A 124 11.50 14.81 7.73
CA VAL A 124 11.43 16.05 6.94
C VAL A 124 11.77 15.74 5.48
N ASP A 125 12.91 15.09 5.26
CA ASP A 125 13.35 14.65 3.95
C ASP A 125 14.15 13.34 4.02
N CYS A 126 14.26 12.68 2.87
CA CYS A 126 15.06 11.48 2.68
C CYS A 126 15.74 11.60 1.33
N MET A 127 17.05 11.45 1.28
CA MET A 127 17.85 11.57 0.07
C MET A 127 18.58 10.24 -0.19
N PRO A 128 18.34 9.55 -1.33
CA PRO A 128 17.43 9.92 -2.41
C PRO A 128 15.94 9.84 -2.02
N ASP A 129 15.06 10.42 -2.86
CA ASP A 129 13.60 10.42 -2.65
C ASP A 129 12.96 9.03 -2.80
N GLU A 130 13.73 8.02 -3.18
CA GLU A 130 13.33 6.62 -3.27
C GLU A 130 13.97 5.78 -2.16
N LEU A 131 13.38 4.61 -1.87
CA LEU A 131 13.94 3.70 -0.89
C LEU A 131 15.26 3.11 -1.42
N ALA A 132 16.39 3.55 -0.86
CA ALA A 132 17.73 3.14 -1.26
C ALA A 132 18.53 2.51 -0.11
N PRO A 133 19.53 1.65 -0.39
CA PRO A 133 20.34 0.99 0.64
C PRO A 133 21.12 1.96 1.55
N SER A 134 21.38 3.16 1.07
CA SER A 134 22.05 4.24 1.81
C SER A 134 21.27 5.52 1.58
N SER A 135 20.73 6.08 2.64
CA SER A 135 19.90 7.28 2.59
C SER A 135 20.34 8.28 3.65
N PHE A 136 20.44 9.56 3.30
CA PHE A 136 20.60 10.63 4.27
C PHE A 136 19.21 11.15 4.65
N ILE A 137 18.86 11.07 5.93
CA ILE A 137 17.50 11.33 6.41
C ILE A 137 17.55 12.50 7.38
N ARG A 138 16.84 13.59 7.07
CA ARG A 138 16.60 14.66 8.03
C ARG A 138 15.26 14.45 8.71
N PHE A 139 15.26 14.55 10.02
CA PHE A 139 14.08 14.33 10.84
C PHE A 139 14.02 15.31 12.02
N GLU A 140 12.81 15.54 12.50
CA GLU A 140 12.52 16.35 13.68
C GLU A 140 12.00 15.45 14.79
N LEU A 141 12.45 15.71 16.01
CA LEU A 141 11.92 15.09 17.21
C LEU A 141 11.00 16.09 17.92
N TRP A 142 9.76 15.70 18.13
CA TRP A 142 8.74 16.48 18.84
C TRP A 142 8.34 15.74 20.10
N ASP A 143 8.27 16.42 21.23
CA ASP A 143 7.87 15.84 22.51
C ASP A 143 6.86 16.75 23.20
N GLU A 144 5.71 16.21 23.62
CA GLU A 144 4.61 16.96 24.23
C GLU A 144 4.24 18.25 23.44
N GLY A 145 4.30 18.18 22.10
CA GLY A 145 4.02 19.30 21.20
C GLY A 145 5.16 20.31 21.02
N LYS A 146 6.29 20.15 21.71
CA LYS A 146 7.48 20.99 21.58
C LYS A 146 8.54 20.35 20.67
N LEU A 147 9.09 21.15 19.76
CA LEU A 147 10.25 20.73 18.96
C LEU A 147 11.48 20.60 19.86
N ILE A 148 12.01 19.39 19.97
CA ILE A 148 13.23 19.08 20.74
C ILE A 148 14.48 19.36 19.91
N GLY A 149 14.48 18.99 18.63
CA GLY A 149 15.61 19.22 17.76
C GLY A 149 15.38 18.76 16.32
N LYS A 150 16.26 19.23 15.44
CA LYS A 150 16.34 18.80 14.05
C LYS A 150 17.65 18.04 13.85
N PHE A 151 17.58 16.88 13.25
CA PHE A 151 18.70 15.96 13.08
C PHE A 151 18.81 15.55 11.62
N GLY A 152 20.01 15.15 11.21
CA GLY A 152 20.30 14.71 9.85
C GLY A 152 21.36 13.64 9.87
N GLU A 153 20.96 12.39 9.72
CA GLU A 153 21.85 11.24 9.88
C GLU A 153 21.88 10.38 8.62
N PRO A 154 23.05 9.84 8.23
CA PRO A 154 23.14 8.82 7.19
C PRO A 154 22.73 7.45 7.75
N PHE A 155 21.70 6.86 7.15
CA PHE A 155 21.23 5.52 7.47
C PHE A 155 21.56 4.54 6.35
N ARG A 156 22.01 3.34 6.75
CA ARG A 156 22.01 2.16 5.89
C ARG A 156 20.69 1.43 6.07
N LEU A 157 19.98 1.21 4.99
CA LEU A 157 18.66 0.58 4.98
C LEU A 157 18.76 -0.82 4.38
N SER A 158 18.11 -1.76 5.04
CA SER A 158 17.88 -3.13 4.55
C SER A 158 16.38 -3.38 4.54
N HIS A 159 15.84 -3.82 3.40
CA HIS A 159 14.42 -4.09 3.25
C HIS A 159 14.21 -5.59 3.10
N VAL A 160 13.84 -6.22 4.22
CA VAL A 160 13.68 -7.67 4.30
C VAL A 160 12.25 -8.02 3.94
N VAL A 161 12.09 -8.75 2.84
CA VAL A 161 10.81 -9.25 2.34
C VAL A 161 10.89 -10.75 2.14
N ASP A 162 9.80 -11.44 2.46
CA ASP A 162 9.63 -12.85 2.16
C ASP A 162 9.39 -13.05 0.66
N VAL A 163 10.36 -13.68 -0.01
CA VAL A 163 10.35 -13.88 -1.47
C VAL A 163 10.31 -15.36 -1.82
N MET A 164 9.81 -15.66 -3.02
CA MET A 164 9.80 -17.01 -3.58
C MET A 164 11.21 -17.40 -4.04
N VAL A 165 11.72 -18.50 -3.52
CA VAL A 165 13.01 -19.08 -3.88
C VAL A 165 12.78 -20.45 -4.50
N LEU A 166 13.48 -20.72 -5.60
CA LEU A 166 13.28 -21.95 -6.35
C LEU A 166 13.84 -23.15 -5.57
N ARG A 167 13.01 -24.19 -5.38
CA ARG A 167 13.41 -25.46 -4.74
C ARG A 167 13.74 -26.54 -5.77
N GLU A 168 13.04 -26.53 -6.89
CA GLU A 168 13.15 -27.55 -7.94
C GLU A 168 13.40 -26.87 -9.30
N PRO A 169 14.16 -27.50 -10.21
CA PRO A 169 14.47 -26.89 -11.50
C PRO A 169 13.22 -26.79 -12.37
N ILE A 170 12.91 -25.58 -12.86
CA ILE A 170 11.82 -25.35 -13.81
C ILE A 170 12.42 -24.95 -15.17
N SER A 171 11.95 -25.63 -16.22
CA SER A 171 12.39 -25.36 -17.59
C SER A 171 11.68 -24.15 -18.19
N ARG A 172 12.33 -23.51 -19.17
CA ARG A 172 11.72 -22.45 -19.96
C ARG A 172 10.41 -22.93 -20.60
N GLY A 173 9.37 -22.10 -20.53
CA GLY A 173 8.04 -22.36 -21.07
C GLY A 173 7.10 -23.13 -20.13
N GLN A 174 7.59 -23.66 -19.01
CA GLN A 174 6.73 -24.29 -18.01
C GLN A 174 6.00 -23.24 -17.16
N VAL A 175 4.81 -23.60 -16.69
CA VAL A 175 4.02 -22.77 -15.77
C VAL A 175 4.56 -22.95 -14.35
N PRO A 176 4.93 -21.87 -13.64
CA PRO A 176 5.42 -21.95 -12.28
C PRO A 176 4.27 -22.28 -11.30
N GLU A 177 4.33 -23.46 -10.68
CA GLU A 177 3.44 -23.84 -9.57
C GLU A 177 4.06 -23.50 -8.22
N LEU A 178 3.22 -23.21 -7.21
CA LEU A 178 3.66 -22.86 -5.85
C LEU A 178 4.49 -23.97 -5.17
N SER A 179 4.27 -25.24 -5.54
CA SER A 179 5.00 -26.41 -5.04
C SER A 179 6.50 -26.37 -5.35
N HIS A 180 6.90 -25.72 -6.45
CA HIS A 180 8.29 -25.61 -6.87
C HIS A 180 9.08 -24.55 -6.08
N PHE A 181 8.40 -23.78 -5.22
CA PHE A 181 9.00 -22.66 -4.50
C PHE A 181 9.01 -22.88 -2.98
N THR A 182 9.94 -22.21 -2.32
CA THR A 182 9.99 -22.07 -0.87
C THR A 182 10.14 -20.59 -0.53
N THR A 183 9.57 -20.16 0.59
CA THR A 183 9.64 -18.77 1.05
C THR A 183 10.92 -18.55 1.85
N LYS A 184 11.67 -17.49 1.53
CA LYS A 184 12.82 -17.05 2.33
C LYS A 184 12.83 -15.53 2.52
N PRO A 185 13.18 -15.03 3.71
CA PRO A 185 13.38 -13.61 3.94
C PRO A 185 14.70 -13.16 3.29
N ILE A 186 14.63 -12.19 2.37
CA ILE A 186 15.79 -11.67 1.65
C ILE A 186 15.76 -10.14 1.67
N ASP A 187 16.94 -9.52 1.77
CA ASP A 187 17.10 -8.07 1.64
C ASP A 187 17.04 -7.66 0.16
N ILE A 188 15.91 -7.06 -0.25
CA ILE A 188 15.67 -6.71 -1.65
C ILE A 188 16.50 -5.51 -2.12
N LEU A 189 16.95 -4.66 -1.20
CA LEU A 189 17.82 -3.51 -1.51
C LEU A 189 19.24 -3.95 -1.92
N ARG A 190 19.66 -5.17 -1.61
CA ARG A 190 20.96 -5.75 -1.99
C ARG A 190 20.94 -6.44 -3.35
N GLY A 191 20.32 -5.82 -4.37
CA GLY A 191 20.34 -6.33 -5.75
C GLY A 191 19.25 -7.36 -6.08
N TYR A 192 18.21 -7.45 -5.25
CA TYR A 192 17.04 -8.32 -5.47
C TYR A 192 15.74 -7.52 -5.59
N ALA A 193 15.80 -6.28 -6.08
CA ALA A 193 14.64 -5.38 -6.20
C ALA A 193 13.49 -5.97 -7.04
N ASP A 194 13.80 -6.80 -8.04
CA ASP A 194 12.81 -7.47 -8.90
C ASP A 194 12.34 -8.83 -8.38
N ALA A 195 12.74 -9.23 -7.17
CA ALA A 195 12.30 -10.50 -6.58
C ALA A 195 10.80 -10.51 -6.32
N ILE A 196 10.18 -11.67 -6.53
CA ILE A 196 8.73 -11.82 -6.40
C ILE A 196 8.38 -12.13 -4.93
N PRO A 197 7.52 -11.31 -4.29
CA PRO A 197 7.03 -11.58 -2.94
C PRO A 197 6.23 -12.89 -2.87
N ALA A 198 6.33 -13.60 -1.74
CA ALA A 198 5.71 -14.91 -1.55
C ALA A 198 4.16 -14.91 -1.62
N ASN A 199 3.51 -13.76 -1.43
CA ASN A 199 2.06 -13.61 -1.51
C ASN A 199 1.53 -13.31 -2.92
N THR A 200 2.41 -13.28 -3.93
CA THR A 200 2.04 -12.91 -5.30
C THR A 200 1.47 -14.11 -6.06
N SER A 201 0.35 -13.93 -6.76
CA SER A 201 -0.18 -14.97 -7.65
C SER A 201 0.65 -15.06 -8.94
N LEU A 202 1.06 -16.28 -9.31
CA LEU A 202 1.80 -16.57 -10.53
C LEU A 202 0.91 -17.09 -11.68
N GLU A 203 -0.41 -17.03 -11.50
CA GLU A 203 -1.37 -17.42 -12.53
C GLU A 203 -1.19 -16.58 -13.81
N GLY A 204 -1.30 -17.23 -14.97
CA GLY A 204 -1.12 -16.56 -16.26
C GLY A 204 0.32 -16.22 -16.62
N TYR A 205 1.31 -16.71 -15.87
CA TYR A 205 2.73 -16.60 -16.19
C TYR A 205 3.34 -17.95 -16.58
N GLN A 206 4.44 -17.90 -17.33
CA GLN A 206 5.32 -19.03 -17.63
C GLN A 206 6.77 -18.58 -17.47
N MET A 207 7.68 -19.54 -17.26
CA MET A 207 9.11 -19.26 -17.18
C MET A 207 9.66 -18.77 -18.53
N SER A 208 10.19 -17.56 -18.58
CA SER A 208 10.84 -16.99 -19.76
C SER A 208 12.30 -17.44 -19.89
N SER A 209 12.93 -17.77 -18.75
CA SER A 209 14.32 -18.23 -18.61
C SER A 209 14.41 -19.34 -17.57
N ALA A 210 15.40 -20.22 -17.68
CA ALA A 210 15.73 -21.15 -16.61
C ALA A 210 16.32 -20.40 -15.40
N VAL A 211 15.97 -20.84 -14.20
CA VAL A 211 16.41 -20.25 -12.92
C VAL A 211 17.12 -21.34 -12.11
N SER A 212 18.20 -21.01 -11.43
CA SER A 212 18.96 -21.98 -10.63
C SER A 212 18.26 -22.27 -9.30
N ILE A 213 18.40 -23.51 -8.83
CA ILE A 213 17.89 -23.92 -7.52
C ILE A 213 18.54 -23.04 -6.43
N GLY A 214 17.73 -22.61 -5.46
CA GLY A 214 18.16 -21.75 -4.36
C GLY A 214 18.23 -20.26 -4.69
N SER A 215 17.99 -19.87 -5.96
CA SER A 215 17.94 -18.45 -6.33
C SER A 215 16.53 -17.86 -6.20
N PRO A 216 16.41 -16.55 -5.85
CA PRO A 216 15.12 -15.88 -5.78
C PRO A 216 14.50 -15.74 -7.17
N LEU A 217 13.21 -16.02 -7.28
CA LEU A 217 12.44 -15.81 -8.51
C LEU A 217 12.28 -14.30 -8.75
N LYS A 218 12.60 -13.84 -9.96
CA LYS A 218 12.45 -12.44 -10.35
C LYS A 218 11.40 -12.26 -11.43
N TRP A 219 10.80 -11.07 -11.52
CA TRP A 219 9.87 -10.71 -12.59
C TRP A 219 10.47 -10.87 -14.00
N SER A 220 11.78 -10.64 -14.15
CA SER A 220 12.50 -10.85 -15.41
C SER A 220 12.53 -12.31 -15.87
N ASN A 221 12.33 -13.27 -14.97
CA ASN A 221 12.31 -14.69 -15.28
C ASN A 221 10.93 -15.21 -15.72
N LEU A 222 9.90 -14.35 -15.66
CA LEU A 222 8.54 -14.70 -16.04
C LEU A 222 8.10 -13.95 -17.29
N SER A 223 7.25 -14.58 -18.08
CA SER A 223 6.52 -13.95 -19.19
C SER A 223 5.04 -14.28 -19.07
N LYS A 224 4.17 -13.33 -19.44
CA LYS A 224 2.73 -13.57 -19.50
C LYS A 224 2.40 -14.60 -20.58
N VAL A 225 1.45 -15.48 -20.29
CA VAL A 225 0.94 -16.51 -21.19
C VAL A 225 -0.36 -16.02 -21.83
N ASN A 226 -0.53 -16.29 -23.12
CA ASN A 226 -1.82 -16.13 -23.78
C ASN A 226 -2.76 -17.22 -23.25
N LEU A 227 -3.66 -16.82 -22.36
CA LEU A 227 -4.67 -17.70 -21.77
C LEU A 227 -5.76 -18.02 -22.78
N VAL A 228 -6.17 -17.04 -23.58
CA VAL A 228 -7.14 -17.19 -24.66
C VAL A 228 -6.40 -17.00 -25.97
N ARG A 229 -6.60 -17.89 -26.93
CA ARG A 229 -6.06 -17.76 -28.29
C ARG A 229 -7.14 -17.35 -29.27
N ARG A 230 -6.73 -16.72 -30.37
CA ARG A 230 -7.62 -16.47 -31.50
C ARG A 230 -8.27 -17.77 -31.98
N GLY A 231 -9.58 -17.76 -32.10
CA GLY A 231 -10.41 -18.90 -32.49
C GLY A 231 -10.96 -19.71 -31.31
N ASP A 232 -10.51 -19.46 -30.08
CA ASP A 232 -11.02 -20.18 -28.92
C ASP A 232 -12.47 -19.80 -28.61
N VAL A 233 -13.26 -20.79 -28.22
CA VAL A 233 -14.62 -20.58 -27.71
C VAL A 233 -14.54 -20.32 -26.21
N VAL A 234 -15.02 -19.15 -25.78
CA VAL A 234 -14.96 -18.67 -24.39
C VAL A 234 -16.34 -18.32 -23.85
N ASP A 235 -16.51 -18.48 -22.54
CA ASP A 235 -17.70 -18.05 -21.82
C ASP A 235 -17.60 -16.56 -21.44
N VAL A 236 -18.53 -15.78 -21.95
CA VAL A 236 -18.63 -14.33 -21.76
C VAL A 236 -19.60 -14.04 -20.63
N PHE A 237 -19.12 -13.36 -19.60
CA PHE A 237 -19.90 -12.88 -18.48
C PHE A 237 -20.08 -11.36 -18.57
N ALA A 238 -21.31 -10.88 -18.56
CA ALA A 238 -21.62 -9.46 -18.44
C ALA A 238 -22.43 -9.22 -17.17
N SER A 239 -22.03 -8.24 -16.37
CA SER A 239 -22.78 -7.85 -15.17
C SER A 239 -22.83 -6.33 -15.00
N GLY A 240 -24.01 -5.83 -14.64
CA GLY A 240 -24.28 -4.41 -14.43
C GLY A 240 -25.75 -4.16 -14.11
N GLY A 241 -26.05 -3.19 -13.23
CA GLY A 241 -27.43 -2.79 -12.92
C GLY A 241 -28.34 -3.89 -12.36
N GLY A 242 -27.78 -4.91 -11.70
CA GLY A 242 -28.54 -6.07 -11.20
C GLY A 242 -28.82 -7.17 -12.24
N ILE A 243 -28.30 -7.02 -13.46
CA ILE A 243 -28.44 -7.99 -14.55
C ILE A 243 -27.15 -8.81 -14.67
N PHE A 244 -27.30 -10.12 -14.87
CA PHE A 244 -26.20 -11.05 -15.18
C PHE A 244 -26.52 -11.81 -16.47
N ILE A 245 -25.64 -11.72 -17.45
CA ILE A 245 -25.78 -12.37 -18.76
C ILE A 245 -24.56 -13.27 -18.97
N THR A 246 -24.81 -14.50 -19.41
CA THR A 246 -23.78 -15.46 -19.82
C THR A 246 -24.05 -15.90 -21.25
N MET A 247 -23.03 -15.86 -22.10
CA MET A 247 -23.11 -16.35 -23.50
C MET A 247 -21.78 -16.95 -23.95
N LYS A 248 -21.78 -17.67 -25.07
CA LYS A 248 -20.55 -18.17 -25.69
C LYS A 248 -20.11 -17.25 -26.84
N GLY A 249 -18.82 -16.99 -26.91
CA GLY A 249 -18.21 -16.20 -27.98
C GLY A 249 -16.94 -16.85 -28.50
N VAL A 250 -16.53 -16.47 -29.71
CA VAL A 250 -15.25 -16.86 -30.31
C VAL A 250 -14.28 -15.70 -30.18
N SER A 251 -13.09 -15.94 -29.65
CA SER A 251 -12.04 -14.93 -29.59
C SER A 251 -11.49 -14.62 -30.97
N LEU A 252 -11.32 -13.35 -31.30
CA LEU A 252 -10.70 -12.89 -32.55
C LEU A 252 -9.22 -12.50 -32.36
N ASP A 253 -8.79 -12.33 -31.10
CA ASP A 253 -7.44 -11.94 -30.70
C ASP A 253 -6.85 -12.93 -29.69
N ASP A 254 -5.53 -12.88 -29.50
CA ASP A 254 -4.87 -13.55 -28.38
C ASP A 254 -4.93 -12.67 -27.13
N GLY A 255 -5.17 -13.28 -25.97
CA GLY A 255 -5.42 -12.59 -24.71
C GLY A 255 -4.62 -13.15 -23.54
N VAL A 256 -3.91 -12.27 -22.84
CA VAL A 256 -3.30 -12.54 -21.53
C VAL A 256 -4.30 -12.24 -20.41
N GLN A 257 -4.09 -12.79 -19.21
CA GLN A 257 -4.94 -12.49 -18.05
C GLN A 257 -5.09 -10.98 -17.82
N GLY A 258 -6.34 -10.53 -17.68
CA GLY A 258 -6.69 -9.12 -17.51
C GLY A 258 -6.52 -8.25 -18.75
N GLY A 259 -6.03 -8.79 -19.87
CA GLY A 259 -5.98 -8.12 -21.17
C GLY A 259 -7.37 -7.95 -21.80
N VAL A 260 -7.49 -7.03 -22.74
CA VAL A 260 -8.75 -6.81 -23.49
C VAL A 260 -8.61 -7.45 -24.87
N ILE A 261 -9.58 -8.28 -25.25
CA ILE A 261 -9.63 -8.99 -26.53
C ILE A 261 -10.96 -8.74 -27.24
N LYS A 262 -10.94 -8.82 -28.58
CA LYS A 262 -12.16 -8.77 -29.39
C LYS A 262 -12.80 -10.16 -29.47
N ILE A 263 -14.11 -10.21 -29.32
CA ILE A 263 -14.91 -11.44 -29.29
C ILE A 263 -16.09 -11.31 -30.22
N ARG A 264 -16.41 -12.38 -30.94
CA ARG A 264 -17.64 -12.51 -31.74
C ARG A 264 -18.65 -13.38 -31.01
N ASN A 265 -19.87 -12.90 -30.85
CA ASN A 265 -20.97 -13.71 -30.35
C ASN A 265 -21.35 -14.77 -31.40
N ILE A 266 -21.44 -16.04 -31.00
CA ILE A 266 -21.80 -17.15 -31.88
C ILE A 266 -23.26 -17.05 -32.36
N SER A 267 -24.18 -16.49 -31.56
CA SER A 267 -25.60 -16.46 -31.88
C SER A 267 -26.05 -15.26 -32.71
N SER A 268 -25.33 -14.14 -32.61
CA SER A 268 -25.72 -12.88 -33.26
C SER A 268 -24.68 -12.31 -34.22
N ASP A 269 -23.52 -12.95 -34.34
CA ASP A 269 -22.36 -12.50 -35.10
C ASP A 269 -21.83 -11.10 -34.73
N LYS A 270 -22.32 -10.50 -33.66
CA LYS A 270 -21.88 -9.19 -33.18
C LYS A 270 -20.50 -9.30 -32.53
N GLU A 271 -19.65 -8.33 -32.80
CA GLU A 271 -18.30 -8.23 -32.24
C GLU A 271 -18.24 -7.18 -31.13
N PHE A 272 -17.55 -7.47 -30.04
CA PHE A 272 -17.38 -6.56 -28.89
C PHE A 272 -16.07 -6.86 -28.17
N PHE A 273 -15.69 -5.97 -27.25
CA PHE A 273 -14.48 -6.11 -26.44
C PHE A 273 -14.79 -6.68 -25.05
N ALA A 274 -13.96 -7.59 -24.58
CA ALA A 274 -14.06 -8.17 -23.24
C ALA A 274 -12.69 -8.30 -22.59
N LYS A 275 -12.66 -8.27 -21.26
CA LYS A 275 -11.48 -8.48 -20.45
C LYS A 275 -11.31 -9.97 -20.13
N VAL A 276 -10.14 -10.54 -20.43
CA VAL A 276 -9.82 -11.94 -20.12
C VAL A 276 -9.79 -12.12 -18.60
N LEU A 277 -10.57 -13.08 -18.11
CA LEU A 277 -10.50 -13.53 -16.73
C LEU A 277 -9.55 -14.71 -16.63
N ASN A 278 -9.89 -15.83 -17.28
CA ASN A 278 -9.17 -17.09 -17.23
C ASN A 278 -9.04 -17.68 -18.65
N LYS A 279 -8.49 -18.90 -18.77
CA LYS A 279 -8.32 -19.61 -20.06
C LYS A 279 -9.61 -19.72 -20.90
N ASN A 280 -10.76 -19.85 -20.25
CA ASN A 280 -12.04 -20.11 -20.93
C ASN A 280 -13.09 -19.02 -20.65
N SER A 281 -12.74 -17.93 -19.96
CA SER A 281 -13.72 -16.96 -19.48
C SER A 281 -13.28 -15.52 -19.63
N VAL A 282 -14.24 -14.67 -19.95
CA VAL A 282 -14.03 -13.25 -20.26
C VAL A 282 -15.17 -12.43 -19.67
N LYS A 283 -14.90 -11.18 -19.31
CA LYS A 283 -15.86 -10.26 -18.70
C LYS A 283 -16.08 -9.02 -19.54
N VAL A 284 -17.33 -8.63 -19.71
CA VAL A 284 -17.74 -7.33 -20.27
C VAL A 284 -18.27 -6.47 -19.12
N ASN A 285 -17.85 -5.21 -19.06
CA ASN A 285 -18.50 -4.22 -18.21
C ASN A 285 -19.63 -3.57 -19.02
N LEU A 286 -20.84 -3.59 -18.47
CA LEU A 286 -22.02 -2.93 -19.03
C LEU A 286 -22.06 -1.44 -18.64
#